data_AF-A0A6C0L969-F1
#
_entry.id   AF-A0A6C0L969-F1
#
_cell.length_a   1.000
_cell.length_b   1.000
_cell.length_c   1.000
_cell.angle_alpha   90.00
_cell.angle_beta   90.00
_cell.angle_gamma   90.00
#
_symmetry.space_group_name_H-M   'P 1'
#
loop_
_entity.id
_entity.type
_entity.pdbx_description
1 polymer ?
#
loop_
_entity_poly.entity_id
_entity_poly.type
_entity_poly.pdbx_seq_one_letter_code
_entity_poly.pdbx_strand_id
1 'polypeptide(L)'
;MVNRFDYVFSYWIFIWYILFEMGFNRYNPKIGIIIGLIDNIALLFLMIYFSNSLINIFLFCIINFFIKVIPLWRLRNTDYKISDCYALIGLFVVYIGWLYINNVDIIKLLRERYDKLKNNNSFGPFMYYMKNIL
;
A
#
# COMPACT_ATOMS: atom_id res chain seq x y z
N MET A 1 8.33 13.19 5.28
CA MET A 1 9.22 12.21 4.60
C MET A 1 8.42 11.22 3.74
N VAL A 2 7.59 11.70 2.79
CA VAL A 2 6.54 10.87 2.13
C VAL A 2 6.81 10.65 0.63
N ASN A 3 7.99 10.99 0.13
CA ASN A 3 8.32 10.85 -1.30
C ASN A 3 9.03 9.52 -1.63
N ARG A 4 9.34 8.72 -0.61
CA ARG A 4 10.01 7.43 -0.76
C ARG A 4 8.99 6.30 -0.85
N PHE A 5 9.01 5.59 -1.98
CA PHE A 5 8.12 4.45 -2.24
C PHE A 5 8.34 3.31 -1.24
N ASP A 6 9.59 3.08 -0.85
CA ASP A 6 9.96 1.99 0.05
C ASP A 6 9.43 2.16 1.49
N TYR A 7 8.90 3.32 1.86
CA TYR A 7 8.24 3.52 3.17
C TYR A 7 6.75 3.19 3.16
N VAL A 8 6.23 2.62 2.06
CA VAL A 8 4.83 2.23 1.92
C VAL A 8 4.73 0.72 1.84
N PHE A 9 4.29 0.07 2.92
CA PHE A 9 4.16 -1.39 2.98
C PHE A 9 3.29 -2.00 1.85
N SER A 10 2.26 -1.27 1.39
CA SER A 10 1.48 -1.71 0.21
C SER A 10 2.33 -1.91 -1.05
N TYR A 11 3.42 -1.15 -1.24
CA TYR A 11 4.31 -1.34 -2.38
C TYR A 11 5.22 -2.55 -2.21
N TRP A 12 5.57 -2.93 -0.98
CA TRP A 12 6.28 -4.18 -0.71
C TRP A 12 5.42 -5.40 -1.06
N ILE A 13 4.14 -5.37 -0.69
CA ILE A 13 3.17 -6.40 -1.09
C ILE A 13 3.02 -6.45 -2.61
N PHE A 14 3.01 -5.30 -3.28
CA PHE A 14 2.93 -5.25 -4.74
C PHE A 14 4.18 -5.83 -5.42
N ILE A 15 5.37 -5.55 -4.90
CA ILE A 15 6.61 -6.18 -5.38
C ILE A 15 6.56 -7.69 -5.15
N TRP A 16 6.11 -8.15 -3.98
CA TRP A 16 5.91 -9.57 -3.70
C TRP A 16 4.96 -10.22 -4.72
N TYR A 17 3.88 -9.53 -5.09
CA TYR A 17 2.98 -9.98 -6.15
C TYR A 17 3.65 -10.11 -7.52
N ILE A 18 4.44 -9.13 -7.93
CA ILE A 18 5.18 -9.21 -9.19
C ILE A 18 6.12 -10.42 -9.17
N LEU A 19 6.85 -10.62 -8.06
CA LEU A 19 7.75 -11.76 -7.90
C LEU A 19 7.01 -13.12 -7.93
N PHE A 20 5.78 -13.16 -7.41
CA PHE A 20 4.94 -14.36 -7.45
C PHE A 20 4.47 -14.67 -8.88
N GLU A 21 3.96 -13.68 -9.62
CA GLU A 21 3.55 -13.88 -11.04
C GLU A 21 4.73 -14.25 -11.94
N MET A 22 5.94 -13.79 -11.63
CA MET A 22 7.17 -14.17 -12.35
C MET A 22 7.69 -15.57 -11.97
N GLY A 23 7.10 -16.24 -10.98
CA GLY A 23 7.50 -17.56 -10.53
C GLY A 23 8.74 -17.61 -9.63
N PHE A 24 9.23 -16.47 -9.13
CA PHE A 24 10.40 -16.42 -8.25
C PHE A 24 10.10 -16.90 -6.83
N ASN A 25 8.85 -16.80 -6.38
CA ASN A 25 8.43 -17.31 -5.08
C ASN A 25 7.14 -18.12 -5.22
N ARG A 26 6.95 -19.05 -4.27
CA ARG A 26 5.79 -19.95 -4.23
C ARG A 26 4.68 -19.46 -3.30
N TYR A 27 4.89 -18.35 -2.60
CA TYR A 27 3.99 -17.86 -1.56
C TYR A 27 2.99 -16.87 -2.14
N ASN A 28 1.70 -17.15 -1.97
CA ASN A 28 0.63 -16.37 -2.59
C ASN A 28 0.39 -15.04 -1.84
N PRO A 29 0.56 -13.87 -2.49
CA PRO A 29 0.39 -12.55 -1.85
C PRO A 29 -1.08 -12.17 -1.60
N LYS A 30 -2.05 -13.00 -2.00
CA LYS A 30 -3.49 -12.71 -1.97
C LYS A 30 -3.98 -12.15 -0.64
N ILE A 31 -3.58 -12.74 0.49
CA ILE A 31 -3.97 -12.25 1.83
C ILE A 31 -3.42 -10.86 2.09
N GLY A 32 -2.14 -10.61 1.77
CA GLY A 32 -1.52 -9.30 1.92
C GLY A 32 -2.26 -8.23 1.12
N ILE A 33 -2.64 -8.55 -0.12
CA ILE A 33 -3.41 -7.65 -0.99
C ILE A 33 -4.80 -7.39 -0.40
N ILE A 34 -5.49 -8.41 0.13
CA ILE A 34 -6.82 -8.26 0.77
C ILE A 34 -6.72 -7.32 1.98
N ILE A 35 -5.76 -7.53 2.88
CA ILE A 35 -5.56 -6.67 4.06
C ILE A 35 -5.29 -5.24 3.62
N GLY A 36 -4.42 -5.04 2.62
CA GLY A 36 -4.13 -3.73 2.08
C GLY A 36 -5.33 -3.07 1.37
N LEU A 37 -6.28 -3.84 0.84
CA LEU A 37 -7.51 -3.32 0.25
C LEU A 37 -8.48 -2.85 1.34
N ILE A 38 -8.60 -3.60 2.43
CA ILE A 38 -9.42 -3.22 3.60
C ILE A 38 -8.90 -1.90 4.20
N ASP A 39 -7.59 -1.78 4.40
CA ASP A 39 -6.94 -0.54 4.88
C ASP A 39 -7.24 0.66 3.96
N ASN A 40 -7.19 0.45 2.65
CA ASN A 40 -7.53 1.50 1.69
C ASN A 40 -8.99 1.93 1.72
N ILE A 41 -9.91 1.00 1.95
CA ILE A 41 -11.33 1.33 2.07
C ILE A 41 -11.53 2.23 3.29
N ALA A 42 -10.86 1.93 4.42
CA ALA A 42 -10.86 2.80 5.60
C ALA A 42 -10.27 4.19 5.29
N LEU A 43 -9.14 4.25 4.56
CA LEU A 43 -8.54 5.52 4.13
C LEU A 43 -9.46 6.32 3.19
N LEU A 44 -10.18 5.66 2.29
CA LEU A 44 -11.14 6.32 1.39
C LEU A 44 -12.27 6.97 2.20
N PHE A 45 -12.81 6.27 3.19
CA PHE A 45 -13.80 6.86 4.10
C PHE A 45 -13.25 8.07 4.85
N LEU A 46 -12.00 8.01 5.34
CA LEU A 46 -11.35 9.16 5.95
C LEU A 46 -11.18 10.32 4.96
N MET A 47 -10.82 10.04 3.70
CA MET A 47 -10.68 11.08 2.68
C MET A 47 -12.00 11.82 2.44
N ILE A 48 -13.10 11.08 2.35
CA ILE A 48 -14.45 11.63 2.22
C ILE A 48 -14.82 12.45 3.47
N TYR A 49 -14.56 11.90 4.66
CA TYR A 49 -14.84 12.56 5.94
C TYR A 49 -14.12 13.91 6.07
N PHE A 50 -12.83 13.97 5.70
CA PHE A 50 -12.05 15.22 5.71
C PHE A 50 -12.27 16.11 4.48
N SER A 51 -13.25 15.81 3.63
CA SER A 51 -13.57 16.61 2.44
C SER A 51 -12.35 16.86 1.53
N ASN A 52 -11.56 15.80 1.30
CA ASN A 52 -10.44 15.87 0.38
C ASN A 52 -10.93 16.24 -1.03
N SER A 53 -10.08 16.91 -1.80
CA SER A 53 -10.38 17.31 -3.18
C SER A 53 -10.72 16.08 -4.05
N LEU A 54 -11.66 16.24 -4.98
CA LEU A 54 -12.06 15.18 -5.91
C LEU A 54 -10.87 14.63 -6.69
N ILE A 55 -9.91 15.48 -7.05
CA ILE A 55 -8.66 15.08 -7.71
C ILE A 55 -7.85 14.12 -6.81
N ASN A 56 -7.68 14.43 -5.52
CA ASN A 56 -6.97 13.54 -4.60
C ASN A 56 -7.69 12.20 -4.44
N ILE A 57 -9.02 12.21 -4.32
CA ILE A 57 -9.82 10.98 -4.20
C ILE A 57 -9.70 10.14 -5.49
N PHE A 58 -9.82 10.77 -6.65
CA PHE A 58 -9.67 10.12 -7.95
C PHE A 58 -8.27 9.49 -8.11
N LEU A 59 -7.21 10.24 -7.81
CA LEU A 59 -5.83 9.74 -7.84
C LEU A 59 -5.62 8.59 -6.86
N PHE A 60 -6.20 8.65 -5.66
CA PHE A 60 -6.15 7.56 -4.71
C PHE A 60 -6.82 6.30 -5.26
N CYS A 61 -8.02 6.42 -5.84
CA CYS A 61 -8.75 5.30 -6.40
C CYS A 61 -8.00 4.65 -7.58
N ILE A 62 -7.50 5.44 -8.52
CA ILE A 62 -6.81 4.91 -9.71
C ILE A 62 -5.52 4.19 -9.33
N ILE A 63 -4.69 4.75 -8.44
CA ILE A 63 -3.44 4.11 -8.00
C ILE A 63 -3.75 2.78 -7.30
N ASN A 64 -4.75 2.77 -6.42
CA ASN A 64 -5.09 1.56 -5.67
C ASN A 64 -5.81 0.50 -6.53
N PHE A 65 -6.46 0.91 -7.61
CA PHE A 65 -6.97 -0.01 -8.62
C PHE A 65 -5.83 -0.82 -9.23
N PHE A 66 -4.75 -0.18 -9.69
CA PHE A 66 -3.60 -0.86 -10.26
C PHE A 66 -2.81 -1.69 -9.23
N ILE A 67 -2.62 -1.16 -8.02
CA ILE A 67 -1.77 -1.81 -7.02
C ILE A 67 -2.48 -2.97 -6.30
N LYS A 68 -3.81 -2.95 -6.22
CA LYS A 68 -4.56 -3.93 -5.42
C LYS A 68 -5.68 -4.62 -6.17
N VAL A 69 -6.54 -3.88 -6.87
CA VAL A 69 -7.72 -4.46 -7.52
C VAL A 69 -7.32 -5.39 -8.67
N ILE A 70 -6.42 -4.94 -9.55
CA ILE A 70 -5.93 -5.76 -10.66
C ILE A 70 -5.19 -7.03 -10.15
N PRO A 71 -4.20 -6.92 -9.24
CA PRO A 71 -3.57 -8.10 -8.64
C PRO A 71 -4.55 -9.07 -7.98
N LEU A 72 -5.51 -8.57 -7.21
CA LEU A 72 -6.49 -9.41 -6.56
C LEU A 72 -7.39 -10.13 -7.57
N TRP A 73 -7.79 -9.44 -8.65
CA TRP A 73 -8.58 -10.04 -9.72
C TRP A 73 -7.83 -11.15 -10.46
N ARG A 74 -6.50 -11.02 -10.63
CA ARG A 74 -5.62 -12.06 -11.19
C ARG A 74 -5.53 -13.27 -10.26
N LEU A 75 -5.41 -13.04 -8.95
CA LEU A 75 -5.31 -14.08 -7.92
C LEU A 75 -6.67 -14.65 -7.46
N ARG A 76 -7.79 -14.29 -8.11
CA ARG A 76 -9.12 -14.68 -7.63
C ARG A 76 -9.30 -16.20 -7.55
N ASN A 77 -8.74 -16.92 -8.53
CA ASN A 77 -8.84 -18.38 -8.66
C ASN A 77 -7.66 -19.14 -8.04
N THR A 78 -6.75 -18.46 -7.33
CA THR A 78 -5.65 -19.12 -6.62
C THR A 78 -6.03 -19.36 -5.17
N ASP A 79 -5.75 -20.56 -4.68
CA ASP A 79 -5.86 -20.88 -3.27
C ASP A 79 -4.70 -20.26 -2.50
N TYR A 80 -4.98 -19.87 -1.25
CA TYR A 80 -3.96 -19.44 -0.30
C TYR A 80 -3.83 -20.48 0.81
N LYS A 81 -2.63 -20.60 1.36
CA LYS A 81 -2.27 -21.52 2.43
C LYS A 81 -1.81 -20.73 3.65
N ILE A 82 -1.81 -21.38 4.81
CA ILE A 82 -1.27 -20.80 6.05
C ILE A 82 0.21 -20.39 5.89
N SER A 83 0.97 -21.09 5.04
CA SER A 83 2.35 -20.70 4.70
C SER A 83 2.45 -19.31 4.09
N ASP A 84 1.41 -18.85 3.39
CA ASP A 84 1.38 -17.53 2.79
C ASP A 84 1.18 -16.44 3.85
N CYS A 85 0.45 -16.74 4.92
CA CYS A 85 0.36 -15.88 6.10
C CYS A 85 1.73 -15.71 6.76
N TYR A 86 2.49 -16.79 6.92
CA TYR A 86 3.84 -16.72 7.47
C TYR A 86 4.78 -15.91 6.57
N ALA A 87 4.66 -16.05 5.24
CA ALA A 87 5.41 -15.23 4.29
C ALA A 87 5.06 -13.74 4.42
N LEU A 88 3.78 -13.40 4.60
CA LEU A 88 3.35 -12.01 4.86
C LEU A 88 3.92 -11.46 6.18
N ILE A 89 3.89 -12.25 7.25
CA ILE A 89 4.48 -11.86 8.54
C ILE A 89 5.99 -11.65 8.38
N GLY A 90 6.68 -12.56 7.69
CA GLY A 90 8.11 -12.42 7.39
C GLY A 90 8.42 -11.16 6.59
N LEU A 91 7.64 -10.88 5.55
CA LEU A 91 7.77 -9.66 4.75
C LEU A 91 7.54 -8.40 5.60
N PHE A 92 6.58 -8.43 6.52
CA PHE A 92 6.35 -7.34 7.45
C PHE A 92 7.56 -7.13 8.38
N VAL A 93 8.13 -8.19 8.95
CA VAL A 93 9.34 -8.09 9.78
C VAL A 93 10.51 -7.49 8.99
N VAL A 94 10.72 -7.92 7.74
CA VAL A 94 11.74 -7.34 6.85
C VAL A 94 11.49 -5.85 6.62
N TYR A 95 10.23 -5.46 6.39
CA TYR A 95 9.85 -4.06 6.23
C TYR A 95 10.13 -3.23 7.51
N ILE A 96 9.81 -3.75 8.70
CA ILE A 96 10.14 -3.09 9.97
C ILE A 96 11.67 -2.91 10.09
N GLY A 97 12.44 -3.97 9.81
CA GLY A 97 13.91 -3.90 9.81
C GLY A 97 14.45 -2.87 8.82
N TRP A 98 13.86 -2.78 7.63
CA TRP A 98 14.21 -1.77 6.63
C TRP A 98 13.98 -0.34 7.15
N LEU A 99 12.83 -0.08 7.78
CA LEU A 99 12.54 1.22 8.38
C LEU A 99 13.51 1.55 9.50
N TYR A 100 13.85 0.57 10.34
CA TYR A 100 14.81 0.73 11.42
C TYR A 100 16.21 1.13 10.90
N ILE A 101 16.72 0.42 9.87
CA ILE A 101 18.01 0.74 9.23
C ILE A 101 18.01 2.16 8.64
N ASN A 102 16.86 2.63 8.15
CA ASN A 102 16.71 3.98 7.60
C ASN A 102 16.38 5.05 8.67
N ASN A 103 16.42 4.72 9.98
CA ASN A 103 16.06 5.61 11.09
C ASN A 103 14.65 6.21 10.96
N VAL A 104 13.69 5.41 10.48
CA VAL A 104 12.31 5.85 10.26
C VAL A 104 11.39 5.23 11.31
N ASP A 105 10.71 6.10 12.06
CA ASP A 105 9.69 5.71 13.02
C ASP A 105 8.33 5.50 12.32
N ILE A 106 7.73 4.32 12.54
CA ILE A 106 6.43 3.93 11.96
C ILE A 106 5.29 4.78 12.50
N ILE A 107 5.28 5.07 13.79
CA ILE A 107 4.25 5.91 14.43
C ILE A 107 4.32 7.31 13.82
N LYS A 108 5.54 7.82 13.62
CA LYS A 108 5.75 9.11 12.92
C LYS A 108 5.26 9.06 11.48
N LEU A 109 5.56 7.99 10.73
CA LEU A 109 5.05 7.80 9.36
C LEU A 109 3.52 7.79 9.30
N LEU A 110 2.87 7.05 10.21
CA LEU A 110 1.40 6.97 10.25
C LEU A 110 0.78 8.32 10.62
N ARG A 111 1.36 9.04 11.59
CA ARG A 111 0.93 10.39 11.97
C ARG A 111 1.08 11.36 10.80
N GLU A 112 2.22 11.38 10.13
CA GLU A 112 2.45 12.24 8.94
C GLU A 112 1.43 11.96 7.82
N ARG A 113 1.06 10.70 7.59
CA ARG A 113 0.02 10.34 6.60
C ARG A 113 -1.35 10.85 7.01
N TYR A 114 -1.73 10.65 8.27
CA TYR A 114 -2.99 11.15 8.80
C TYR A 114 -3.08 12.68 8.70
N ASP A 115 -2.04 13.40 9.12
CA ASP A 115 -1.98 14.86 9.07
C ASP A 115 -2.07 15.37 7.63
N LYS A 116 -1.42 14.70 6.67
CA LYS A 116 -1.55 15.04 5.26
C LYS A 116 -2.95 14.82 4.72
N LEU A 117 -3.57 13.70 5.07
CA LEU A 117 -4.93 13.37 4.66
C LEU A 117 -5.95 14.37 5.24
N LYS A 118 -5.78 14.78 6.50
CA LYS A 118 -6.58 15.82 7.15
C LYS A 118 -6.41 17.19 6.48
N ASN A 119 -5.19 17.53 6.06
CA ASN A 119 -4.87 18.81 5.43
C ASN A 119 -5.04 18.81 3.90
N ASN A 120 -5.75 17.84 3.33
CA ASN A 120 -6.01 17.74 1.88
C ASN A 120 -4.74 17.67 0.99
N ASN A 121 -3.64 17.15 1.57
CA ASN A 121 -2.35 17.00 0.92
C ASN A 121 -2.15 15.56 0.41
N SER A 122 -1.35 15.40 -0.64
CA SER A 122 -0.97 14.08 -1.14
C SER A 122 -0.16 13.33 -0.09
N PHE A 123 -0.67 12.16 0.33
CA PHE A 123 -0.08 11.32 1.38
C PHE A 123 0.62 10.06 0.87
N GLY A 124 0.54 9.79 -0.44
CA GLY A 124 1.27 8.71 -1.11
C GLY A 124 2.28 9.25 -2.12
N PRO A 125 3.45 8.60 -2.30
CA PRO A 125 4.44 8.98 -3.30
C PRO A 125 3.85 9.09 -4.71
N PHE A 126 3.12 8.07 -5.19
CA PHE A 126 2.49 8.13 -6.52
C PHE A 126 1.51 9.31 -6.66
N MET A 127 0.69 9.60 -5.64
CA MET A 127 -0.23 10.73 -5.68
C MET A 127 0.51 12.07 -5.74
N TYR A 128 1.63 12.20 -5.01
CA TYR A 128 2.46 13.40 -5.03
C TYR A 128 3.03 13.66 -6.44
N TYR A 129 3.63 12.64 -7.05
CA TYR A 129 4.20 12.79 -8.40
C TYR A 129 3.13 13.04 -9.47
N MET A 130 2.00 12.31 -9.44
CA MET A 130 0.92 12.52 -10.40
C MET A 130 0.29 13.91 -10.29
N LYS A 131 0.12 14.43 -9.06
CA LYS A 131 -0.43 15.76 -8.84
C LYS A 131 0.49 16.88 -9.34
N ASN A 132 1.81 16.67 -9.36
CA ASN A 132 2.75 17.67 -9.88
C ASN A 132 2.85 17.67 -11.42
N ILE A 133 2.28 16.66 -12.09
CA ILE A 133 2.24 16.55 -13.55
C ILE A 133 0.93 17.12 -14.12
N LEU A 134 -0.15 17.10 -13.33
CA LEU A 134 -1.50 17.61 -13.66
C LEU A 134 -1.65 19.09 -13.26
#